data_AF-A0A6A5QRS8-F1
#
_entry.id   AF-A0A6A5QRS8-F1
#
_cell.length_a   1.000
_cell.length_b   1.000
_cell.length_c   1.000
_cell.angle_alpha   90.00
_cell.angle_beta   90.00
_cell.angle_gamma   90.00
#
_symmetry.space_group_name_H-M   'P 1'
#
loop_
_entity.id
_entity.type
_entity.pdbx_description
1 polymer ?
#
loop_
_entity_poly.entity_id
_entity_poly.type
_entity_poly.pdbx_seq_one_letter_code
_entity_poly.pdbx_strand_id
1 'polypeptide(L)'
;MSSGPVPSTLYRLGDLGQCKSGMKVRFLGCVDNYDVKGGALRLKHQYPASSPLSTVHVNIVHVLERLKRHELDVGTWLNVIGYVGRHERALFVQAVAVWDAGDVDVEAYEKAVDERKPCT
;
A
#
# COMPACT_ATOMS: atom_id res chain seq x y z
N MET A 1 14.33 -1.99 -26.70
CA MET A 1 13.31 -2.52 -25.76
C MET A 1 13.80 -2.16 -24.36
N SER A 2 13.06 -1.36 -23.60
CA SER A 2 13.51 -0.97 -22.26
C SER A 2 13.39 -2.17 -21.31
N SER A 3 14.53 -2.81 -21.01
CA SER A 3 14.64 -3.98 -20.11
C SER A 3 14.55 -3.59 -18.63
N GLY A 4 13.82 -2.54 -18.31
CA GLY A 4 13.67 -2.03 -16.95
C GLY A 4 12.63 -2.81 -16.16
N PRO A 5 12.72 -2.81 -14.82
CA PRO A 5 11.68 -3.38 -13.97
C PRO A 5 10.34 -2.70 -14.25
N VAL A 6 9.25 -3.49 -14.22
CA VAL A 6 7.89 -2.99 -14.46
C VAL A 6 7.61 -1.75 -13.59
N PRO A 7 7.11 -0.65 -14.15
CA PRO A 7 6.76 0.54 -13.37
C PRO A 7 5.59 0.23 -12.44
N SER A 8 5.55 0.87 -11.27
CA SER A 8 4.37 0.80 -10.39
C SER A 8 3.37 1.88 -10.78
N THR A 9 2.08 1.56 -10.65
CA THR A 9 1.00 2.53 -10.81
C THR A 9 0.45 2.96 -9.45
N LEU A 10 0.19 4.25 -9.29
CA LEU A 10 -0.34 4.83 -8.05
C LEU A 10 -1.84 4.58 -7.94
N TYR A 11 -2.28 4.03 -6.81
CA TYR A 11 -3.67 3.74 -6.49
C TYR A 11 -4.05 4.23 -5.09
N ARG A 12 -5.33 4.50 -4.89
CA ARG A 12 -5.91 4.60 -3.54
C ARG A 12 -5.96 3.21 -2.91
N LEU A 13 -5.88 3.15 -1.58
CA LEU A 13 -5.96 1.88 -0.85
C LEU A 13 -7.31 1.17 -1.11
N GLY A 14 -8.42 1.92 -1.18
CA GLY A 14 -9.75 1.38 -1.48
C GLY A 14 -9.92 0.83 -2.91
N ASP A 15 -9.10 1.31 -3.85
CA ASP A 15 -9.18 0.89 -5.26
C ASP A 15 -8.38 -0.41 -5.53
N LEU A 16 -7.56 -0.86 -4.58
CA LEU A 16 -6.73 -2.06 -4.75
C LEU A 16 -7.55 -3.34 -4.97
N GLY A 17 -8.79 -3.39 -4.46
CA GLY A 17 -9.71 -4.51 -4.68
C GLY A 17 -10.05 -4.76 -6.15
N GLN A 18 -9.95 -3.73 -7.00
CA GLN A 18 -10.22 -3.77 -8.43
C GLN A 18 -8.99 -4.19 -9.25
N CYS A 19 -7.80 -4.19 -8.63
CA CYS A 19 -6.55 -4.56 -9.30
C CYS A 19 -6.47 -6.08 -9.55
N LYS A 20 -5.89 -6.45 -10.70
CA LYS A 20 -5.62 -7.84 -11.06
C LYS A 20 -4.39 -8.34 -10.31
N SER A 21 -4.37 -9.63 -9.99
CA SER A 21 -3.17 -10.27 -9.42
C SER A 21 -1.98 -10.10 -10.35
N GLY A 22 -0.79 -9.88 -9.77
CA GLY A 22 0.45 -9.63 -10.50
C GLY A 22 0.66 -8.17 -10.93
N MET A 23 -0.32 -7.28 -10.74
CA MET A 23 -0.10 -5.85 -10.98
C MET A 23 0.84 -5.25 -9.95
N LYS A 24 1.79 -4.43 -10.40
CA LYS A 24 2.69 -3.67 -9.53
C LYS A 24 2.02 -2.34 -9.15
N VAL A 25 1.74 -2.18 -7.87
CA VAL A 25 1.00 -1.05 -7.32
C VAL A 25 1.90 -0.20 -6.42
N ARG A 26 1.57 1.09 -6.32
CA ARG A 26 2.04 2.02 -5.31
C ARG A 26 0.83 2.61 -4.60
N PHE A 27 0.85 2.66 -3.28
CA PHE A 27 -0.24 3.27 -2.50
C PHE A 27 0.28 3.75 -1.15
N LEU A 28 -0.57 4.53 -0.47
CA LEU A 28 -0.33 5.02 0.89
C LEU A 28 -1.29 4.28 1.85
N GLY A 29 -0.81 3.98 3.05
CA GLY A 29 -1.66 3.41 4.10
C GLY A 29 -1.10 3.66 5.49
N CYS A 30 -2.00 3.75 6.47
CA CYS A 30 -1.66 3.88 7.90
C CYS A 30 -1.55 2.50 8.54
N VAL A 31 -0.50 2.26 9.32
CA VAL A 31 -0.32 1.01 10.05
C VAL A 31 -1.43 0.85 11.09
N ASP A 32 -2.21 -0.21 10.95
CA ASP A 32 -3.27 -0.58 11.90
C ASP A 32 -2.83 -1.71 12.84
N ASN A 33 -2.08 -2.68 12.31
CA ASN A 33 -1.54 -3.80 13.08
C ASN A 33 -0.31 -4.40 12.40
N TYR A 34 0.56 -5.03 13.17
CA TYR A 34 1.68 -5.84 12.68
C TYR A 34 1.57 -7.29 13.20
N ASP A 35 1.44 -8.25 12.28
CA ASP A 35 1.55 -9.68 12.58
C ASP A 35 3.01 -10.12 12.45
N VAL A 36 3.66 -10.25 13.61
CA VAL A 36 5.06 -10.69 13.72
C VAL A 36 5.25 -12.12 13.19
N LYS A 37 4.28 -13.02 13.41
CA LYS A 37 4.40 -14.43 13.01
C LYS A 37 4.29 -14.59 11.51
N GLY A 38 3.37 -13.84 10.89
CA GLY A 38 3.14 -13.85 9.44
C GLY A 38 4.07 -12.93 8.65
N GLY A 39 4.80 -12.02 9.31
CA GLY A 39 5.61 -11.01 8.64
C GLY A 39 4.74 -10.08 7.78
N ALA A 40 3.56 -9.70 8.28
CA ALA A 40 2.56 -8.95 7.53
C ALA A 40 2.05 -7.73 8.30
N LEU A 41 1.96 -6.58 7.63
CA LEU A 41 1.29 -5.40 8.14
C LEU A 41 -0.17 -5.39 7.69
N ARG A 42 -1.07 -4.98 8.56
CA ARG A 42 -2.41 -4.54 8.16
C ARG A 42 -2.38 -3.02 8.04
N LEU A 43 -2.56 -2.54 6.81
CA LEU A 43 -2.67 -1.11 6.54
C LEU A 43 -4.14 -0.73 6.36
N LYS A 44 -4.50 0.46 6.84
CA LYS A 44 -5.84 1.02 6.70
C LYS A 44 -5.80 2.43 6.12
N HIS A 45 -6.84 2.78 5.40
CA HIS A 45 -7.09 4.16 5.00
C HIS A 45 -8.57 4.35 4.70
N GLN A 46 -9.13 5.49 5.10
CA GLN A 46 -10.50 5.87 4.85
C GLN A 46 -10.51 7.20 4.10
N TYR A 47 -10.72 7.13 2.79
CA TYR A 47 -10.83 8.32 1.95
C TYR A 47 -11.80 8.10 0.77
N PRO A 48 -12.67 9.09 0.47
CA PRO A 48 -13.00 10.25 1.32
C PRO A 48 -13.56 9.81 2.69
N ALA A 49 -13.66 10.73 3.66
CA ALA A 49 -14.10 10.39 5.03
C ALA A 49 -15.49 9.71 5.08
N SER A 50 -16.33 9.90 4.05
CA SER A 50 -17.63 9.23 3.90
C SER A 50 -17.55 7.79 3.39
N SER A 51 -16.39 7.33 2.91
CA SER A 51 -16.20 5.98 2.38
C SER A 51 -15.99 4.95 3.50
N PRO A 52 -16.26 3.66 3.24
CA PRO A 52 -15.92 2.61 4.18
C PRO A 52 -14.40 2.53 4.41
N LEU A 53 -14.00 2.17 5.63
CA LEU A 53 -12.59 1.94 5.98
C LEU A 53 -12.02 0.82 5.11
N SER A 54 -11.06 1.18 4.27
CA SER A 54 -10.36 0.21 3.42
C SER A 54 -9.17 -0.36 4.19
N THR A 55 -8.97 -1.68 4.09
CA THR A 55 -7.85 -2.36 4.74
C THR A 55 -7.18 -3.35 3.78
N VAL A 56 -5.87 -3.55 3.93
CA VAL A 56 -5.11 -4.49 3.12
C VAL A 56 -4.00 -5.13 3.96
N HIS A 57 -3.74 -6.41 3.72
CA HIS A 57 -2.59 -7.11 4.28
C HIS A 57 -1.39 -6.96 3.35
N VAL A 58 -0.26 -6.52 3.89
CA VAL A 58 0.99 -6.31 3.17
C VAL A 58 2.02 -7.26 3.74
N ASN A 59 2.42 -8.26 2.96
CA ASN A 59 3.54 -9.12 3.32
C ASN A 59 4.84 -8.33 3.15
N ILE A 60 5.59 -8.19 4.24
CA ILE A 60 6.82 -7.40 4.30
C ILE A 60 8.08 -8.25 4.48
N VAL A 61 7.98 -9.58 4.41
CA VAL A 61 9.11 -10.50 4.66
C VAL A 61 10.33 -10.16 3.80
N HIS A 62 10.14 -9.80 2.52
CA HIS A 62 11.23 -9.45 1.62
C HIS A 62 11.89 -8.08 1.87
N VAL A 63 11.26 -7.23 2.67
CA VAL A 63 11.75 -5.87 2.97
C VAL A 63 12.04 -5.66 4.45
N LEU A 64 11.78 -6.68 5.29
CA LEU A 64 11.84 -6.59 6.75
C LEU A 64 13.21 -6.14 7.26
N GLU A 65 14.29 -6.63 6.66
CA GLU A 65 15.67 -6.28 7.05
C GLU A 65 16.01 -4.79 6.83
N ARG A 66 15.22 -4.09 6.01
CA ARG A 66 15.43 -2.67 5.68
C ARG A 66 14.49 -1.74 6.45
N LEU A 67 13.47 -2.30 7.10
CA LEU A 67 12.50 -1.53 7.85
C LEU A 67 13.04 -1.13 9.22
N LYS A 68 12.81 0.13 9.57
CA LYS A 68 13.10 0.67 10.89
C LYS A 68 11.94 0.33 11.82
N ARG A 69 12.23 0.23 13.13
CA ARG A 69 11.21 -0.12 14.13
C ARG A 69 9.99 0.82 14.11
N HIS A 70 10.20 2.13 13.94
CA HIS A 70 9.10 3.10 13.91
C HIS A 70 8.20 2.96 12.68
N GLU A 71 8.70 2.38 11.59
CA GLU A 71 7.89 2.11 10.39
C GLU A 71 6.88 0.97 10.63
N LEU A 72 7.00 0.25 11.75
CA LEU A 72 6.06 -0.80 12.17
C LEU A 72 5.09 -0.32 13.26
N ASP A 73 5.24 0.91 13.76
CA ASP A 73 4.41 1.45 14.82
C ASP A 73 3.00 1.78 14.31
N VAL A 74 1.99 1.47 15.13
CA VAL A 74 0.58 1.77 14.82
C VAL A 74 0.42 3.28 14.69
N GLY A 75 -0.25 3.72 13.61
CA GLY A 75 -0.44 5.13 13.28
C GLY A 75 0.56 5.68 12.26
N THR A 76 1.70 5.01 12.04
CA THR A 76 2.68 5.44 11.04
C THR A 76 2.10 5.34 9.63
N TRP A 77 2.30 6.37 8.82
CA TRP A 77 1.90 6.37 7.42
C TRP A 77 3.03 5.84 6.55
N LEU A 78 2.73 4.86 5.71
CA LEU A 78 3.71 4.20 4.87
C LEU A 78 3.35 4.32 3.40
N ASN A 79 4.35 4.65 2.59
CA ASN A 79 4.30 4.36 1.17
C ASN A 79 4.69 2.91 0.93
N VAL A 80 3.93 2.21 0.10
CA VAL A 80 4.20 0.82 -0.28
C VAL A 80 4.27 0.70 -1.78
N ILE A 81 5.30 0.01 -2.29
CA ILE A 81 5.33 -0.56 -3.63
C ILE A 81 5.33 -2.08 -3.49
N GLY A 82 4.42 -2.74 -4.20
CA GLY A 82 4.30 -4.18 -4.14
C GLY A 82 3.49 -4.77 -5.28
N TYR A 83 3.37 -6.09 -5.27
CA TYR A 83 2.58 -6.85 -6.24
C TYR A 83 1.29 -7.33 -5.60
N VAL A 84 0.18 -7.14 -6.31
CA VAL A 84 -1.13 -7.62 -5.87
C VAL A 84 -1.17 -9.14 -5.92
N GLY A 85 -1.53 -9.76 -4.82
CA GLY A 85 -1.78 -11.19 -4.67
C GLY A 85 -3.20 -11.45 -4.18
N ARG A 86 -3.69 -12.67 -4.43
CA ARG A 86 -4.97 -13.15 -3.88
C ARG A 86 -4.77 -14.55 -3.32
N HIS A 87 -5.13 -14.76 -2.06
CA HIS A 87 -5.11 -16.06 -1.39
C HIS A 87 -6.50 -16.33 -0.83
N GLU A 88 -7.12 -17.45 -1.19
CA GLU A 88 -8.48 -17.81 -0.69
C GLU A 88 -9.50 -16.67 -0.80
N ARG A 89 -9.43 -15.88 -1.89
CA ARG A 89 -10.22 -14.67 -2.18
C ARG A 89 -9.86 -13.41 -1.37
N ALA A 90 -8.98 -13.50 -0.38
CA ALA A 90 -8.44 -12.34 0.32
C ALA A 90 -7.36 -11.64 -0.52
N LEU A 91 -7.46 -10.32 -0.63
CA LEU A 91 -6.46 -9.45 -1.26
C LEU A 91 -5.27 -9.27 -0.32
N PHE A 92 -4.06 -9.43 -0.85
CA PHE A 92 -2.84 -9.03 -0.17
C PHE A 92 -1.86 -8.37 -1.14
N VAL A 93 -0.86 -7.67 -0.61
CA VAL A 93 0.22 -7.10 -1.40
C VAL A 93 1.54 -7.67 -0.92
N GLN A 94 2.33 -8.23 -1.84
CA GLN A 94 3.73 -8.58 -1.57
C GLN A 94 4.61 -7.34 -1.74
N ALA A 95 5.11 -6.79 -0.65
CA ALA A 95 5.94 -5.59 -0.70
C ALA A 95 7.31 -5.87 -1.32
N VAL A 96 7.78 -4.90 -2.11
CA VAL A 96 9.15 -4.83 -2.66
C VAL A 96 9.87 -3.55 -2.23
N ALA A 97 9.13 -2.53 -1.81
CA ALA A 97 9.66 -1.36 -1.12
C ALA A 97 8.60 -0.78 -0.17
N VAL A 98 9.03 -0.35 1.01
CA VAL A 98 8.22 0.32 2.02
C VAL A 98 9.06 1.42 2.63
N TRP A 99 8.47 2.58 2.88
CA TRP A 99 9.13 3.69 3.57
C TRP A 99 8.12 4.60 4.27
N ASP A 100 8.56 5.23 5.35
CA ASP A 100 7.81 6.26 6.08
C ASP A 100 7.37 7.41 5.14
N ALA A 101 6.10 7.78 5.21
CA ALA A 101 5.53 8.93 4.50
C ALA A 101 5.79 10.27 5.22
N GLY A 102 6.26 10.24 6.46
CA GLY A 102 6.49 11.41 7.30
C GLY A 102 5.20 12.16 7.62
N ASP A 103 5.31 13.48 7.74
CA ASP A 103 4.18 14.39 7.97
C ASP A 103 3.42 14.64 6.66
N VAL A 104 2.77 13.59 6.16
CA VAL A 104 2.02 13.64 4.91
C VAL A 104 0.67 14.33 5.13
N ASP A 105 0.40 15.36 4.33
CA ASP A 105 -0.97 15.87 4.15
C ASP A 105 -1.76 14.85 3.34
N VAL A 106 -2.53 14.02 4.05
CA VAL A 106 -3.29 12.90 3.48
C VAL A 106 -4.34 13.38 2.49
N GLU A 107 -4.98 14.52 2.75
CA GLU A 107 -6.02 15.07 1.86
C GLU A 107 -5.40 15.58 0.56
N ALA A 108 -4.31 16.34 0.65
CA ALA A 108 -3.57 16.79 -0.52
C ALA A 108 -3.00 15.60 -1.33
N TYR A 109 -2.52 14.56 -0.64
CA TYR A 109 -2.01 13.34 -1.27
C TYR A 109 -3.11 12.64 -2.10
N GLU A 110 -4.26 12.37 -1.50
CA GLU A 110 -5.35 11.65 -2.19
C GLU A 110 -5.93 12.47 -3.34
N LYS A 111 -6.04 13.79 -3.19
CA LYS A 111 -6.40 14.68 -4.31
C LYS A 111 -5.41 14.56 -5.47
N ALA A 112 -4.11 14.53 -5.18
CA ALA A 112 -3.08 14.34 -6.20
C ALA A 112 -3.10 12.93 -6.83
N VAL A 113 -3.53 11.90 -6.09
CA VAL A 113 -3.79 10.56 -6.66
C VAL A 113 -4.94 10.61 -7.67
N ASP A 114 -6.00 11.35 -7.35
CA ASP A 114 -7.18 11.48 -8.21
C ASP A 114 -6.88 12.24 -9.51
N GLU A 115 -6.12 13.32 -9.42
CA GLU A 115 -5.65 14.07 -10.60
C GLU A 115 -4.74 13.25 -11.52
N ARG A 116 -4.11 12.19 -10.98
CA ARG A 116 -3.21 11.29 -11.72
C ARG A 116 -3.90 10.04 -12.27
N LYS A 117 -5.19 9.81 -11.95
CA LYS A 117 -5.93 8.74 -12.63
C LYS A 117 -5.88 9.04 -14.12
N PRO A 118 -5.35 8.12 -14.96
CA PRO A 118 -5.30 8.38 -16.39
C PRO A 118 -6.70 8.71 -16.88
N CYS A 119 -6.85 9.74 -17.72
CA CYS A 119 -8.10 10.01 -18.41
C CYS A 119 -8.54 8.70 -19.09
N THR A 120 -9.59 8.09 -18.56
CA THR A 120 -10.26 6.92 -19.14
C THR A 120 -10.89 7.26 -20.47
#